data_AF-A0A2N5V2Q3-F1
#
_entry.id   AF-A0A2N5V2Q3-F1
#
_cell.length_a   1.000
_cell.length_b   1.000
_cell.length_c   1.000
_cell.angle_alpha   90.00
_cell.angle_beta   90.00
_cell.angle_gamma   90.00
#
_symmetry.space_group_name_H-M   'P 1'
#
loop_
_entity.id
_entity.type
_entity.pdbx_description
1 polymer ?
#
loop_
_entity_poly.entity_id
_entity_poly.type
_entity_poly.pdbx_seq_one_letter_code
_entity_poly.pdbx_strand_id
1 'polypeptide(L)'
;MNQQQTETDPLDSEHFDVEDAINQLYPHESSTTTLPLLQILLRQRLIECTHQTLILKDELLLPTDQHPDCIQKIQQTIGELLITLSTIRSSSNEAQSVVESITKEIRTLDLAKSNIENAITNLKRLGILVTTFDQLTRLTKAHKYRETASTLQLIQNLKCHLDQLAANVPRVATLFKSLQETQGLLRTTIMDEFSTAFEGKTVANNKGQLADSCLVIDALGADARGSLIDWYTTFQLREYRRIFSTPSSEAGQLDNISRRYAWFRRTLKSHEEDPNGGARIFPESWKVQVSLCAQFGEATRDDLKDVLARSRSRLKVDILIQALQITATFEREMSQKFAMTVGFLPS
;
A
#
# COMPACT_ATOMS: atom_id res chain seq x y z
N MET A 1 -34.99 39.43 70.21
CA MET A 1 -35.04 40.62 71.08
C MET A 1 -35.00 41.81 70.15
N ASN A 2 -36.01 42.64 69.98
CA ASN A 2 -37.08 43.01 70.88
C ASN A 2 -38.42 43.03 70.13
N GLN A 3 -39.40 42.37 70.74
CA GLN A 3 -40.78 42.79 70.66
C GLN A 3 -40.84 44.22 71.19
N GLN A 4 -41.34 45.14 70.38
CA GLN A 4 -41.94 46.36 70.89
C GLN A 4 -43.10 46.66 69.96
N GLN A 5 -44.23 46.07 70.39
CA GLN A 5 -45.56 46.63 70.34
C GLN A 5 -45.78 47.53 69.13
N THR A 6 -46.35 46.92 68.10
CA THR A 6 -47.36 47.57 67.26
C THR A 6 -48.43 48.15 68.20
N GLU A 7 -48.15 49.31 68.79
CA GLU A 7 -49.18 50.32 68.99
C GLU A 7 -49.67 50.63 67.59
N THR A 8 -50.67 49.86 67.14
CA THR A 8 -51.45 50.18 65.95
C THR A 8 -51.96 51.59 66.18
N ASP A 9 -51.27 52.55 65.57
CA ASP A 9 -51.66 53.94 65.62
C ASP A 9 -53.09 53.98 65.06
N PRO A 10 -54.09 54.44 65.83
CA PRO A 10 -55.48 54.44 65.37
C PRO A 10 -55.66 55.17 64.03
N LEU A 11 -54.69 56.00 63.64
CA LEU A 11 -54.57 56.71 62.37
C LEU A 11 -54.27 55.84 61.13
N ASP A 12 -53.78 54.61 61.30
CA ASP A 12 -53.42 53.70 60.18
C ASP A 12 -54.58 52.79 59.72
N SER A 13 -55.79 52.97 60.27
CA SER A 13 -56.98 52.21 59.87
C SER A 13 -57.79 52.94 58.78
N GLU A 14 -58.21 52.24 57.72
CA GLU A 14 -58.95 52.81 56.57
C GLU A 14 -60.34 53.40 56.92
N HIS A 15 -60.82 53.18 58.15
CA HIS A 15 -62.06 53.74 58.71
C HIS A 15 -61.77 54.52 60.00
N PHE A 16 -60.86 55.50 59.93
CA PHE A 16 -60.57 56.40 61.04
C PHE A 16 -61.79 57.27 61.38
N ASP A 17 -62.44 56.97 62.49
CA ASP A 17 -63.58 57.74 62.99
C ASP A 17 -63.11 58.84 63.94
N VAL A 18 -63.17 60.08 63.47
CA VAL A 18 -62.59 61.26 64.14
C VAL A 18 -63.25 61.50 65.49
N GLU A 19 -64.54 61.16 65.64
CA GLU A 19 -65.29 61.37 66.88
C GLU A 19 -64.87 60.37 67.99
N ASP A 20 -64.60 59.12 67.64
CA ASP A 20 -64.19 58.08 68.61
C ASP A 20 -62.75 58.30 69.11
N ALA A 21 -61.85 58.74 68.21
CA ALA A 21 -60.50 59.12 68.59
C ALA A 21 -60.50 60.35 69.52
N ILE A 22 -61.35 61.34 69.24
CA ILE A 22 -61.53 62.50 70.13
C ILE A 22 -62.11 62.04 71.47
N ASN A 23 -63.13 61.18 71.51
CA ASN A 23 -63.73 60.67 72.75
C ASN A 23 -62.79 59.77 73.57
N GLN A 24 -61.89 59.01 72.95
CA GLN A 24 -60.84 58.26 73.67
C GLN A 24 -59.77 59.18 74.26
N LEU A 25 -59.45 60.29 73.58
CA LEU A 25 -58.61 61.36 74.14
C LEU A 25 -59.38 62.26 75.12
N TYR A 26 -60.72 62.18 75.18
CA TYR A 26 -61.62 62.98 76.04
C TYR A 26 -62.74 62.16 76.73
N PRO A 27 -62.45 61.42 77.82
CA PRO A 27 -63.49 60.64 78.50
C PRO A 27 -64.47 61.43 79.41
N HIS A 28 -64.11 62.63 79.94
CA HIS A 28 -65.01 63.43 80.81
C HIS A 28 -64.77 64.96 80.77
N GLU A 29 -65.85 65.76 80.88
CA GLU A 29 -65.99 67.21 80.60
C GLU A 29 -65.19 68.23 81.47
N SER A 30 -64.30 67.81 82.36
CA SER A 30 -63.55 68.72 83.27
C SER A 30 -62.16 69.14 82.78
N SER A 31 -61.81 68.84 81.52
CA SER A 31 -60.47 69.09 80.96
C SER A 31 -60.40 70.28 79.98
N THR A 32 -61.30 71.27 80.08
CA THR A 32 -61.33 72.45 79.20
C THR A 32 -60.08 73.34 79.29
N THR A 33 -59.25 73.16 80.31
CA THR A 33 -57.96 73.86 80.49
C THR A 33 -56.79 73.26 79.70
N THR A 34 -56.87 72.02 79.21
CA THR A 34 -55.76 71.36 78.47
C THR A 34 -55.91 71.42 76.94
N LEU A 35 -57.03 71.95 76.44
CA LEU A 35 -57.36 72.07 75.02
C LEU A 35 -56.33 72.89 74.20
N PRO A 36 -55.80 74.04 74.69
CA PRO A 36 -54.78 74.79 73.97
C PRO A 36 -53.46 74.01 73.84
N LEU A 37 -53.09 73.26 74.89
CA LEU A 37 -51.85 72.48 74.94
C LEU A 37 -51.92 71.30 73.96
N LEU A 38 -53.05 70.59 73.93
CA LEU A 38 -53.28 69.48 73.01
C LEU A 38 -53.34 69.94 71.55
N GLN A 39 -53.94 71.11 71.29
CA GLN A 39 -53.94 71.72 69.95
C GLN A 39 -52.52 72.06 69.47
N ILE A 40 -51.65 72.55 70.37
CA ILE A 40 -50.25 72.82 70.05
C ILE A 40 -49.51 71.50 69.77
N LEU A 41 -49.74 70.47 70.57
CA LEU A 41 -49.09 69.16 70.44
C LEU A 41 -49.50 68.45 69.14
N LEU A 42 -50.79 68.49 68.79
CA LEU A 42 -51.29 67.98 67.51
C LEU A 42 -50.76 68.77 66.32
N ARG A 43 -50.67 70.11 66.41
CA ARG A 43 -50.02 70.92 65.37
C ARG A 43 -48.55 70.59 65.21
N GLN A 44 -47.85 70.35 66.31
CA GLN A 44 -46.44 69.96 66.27
C GLN A 44 -46.26 68.59 65.62
N ARG A 45 -47.13 67.61 65.94
CA ARG A 45 -47.14 66.30 65.28
C ARG A 45 -47.52 66.37 63.80
N LEU A 46 -48.47 67.24 63.43
CA LEU A 46 -48.81 67.48 62.02
C LEU A 46 -47.60 68.04 61.25
N ILE A 47 -46.86 68.97 61.84
CA ILE A 47 -45.65 69.54 61.23
C ILE A 47 -44.56 68.48 61.13
N GLU A 48 -44.36 67.66 62.16
CA GLU A 48 -43.36 66.60 62.15
C GLU A 48 -43.69 65.51 61.11
N CYS A 49 -44.94 65.04 61.05
CA CYS A 49 -45.37 64.09 60.03
C CYS A 49 -45.25 64.68 58.62
N THR A 50 -45.69 65.92 58.38
CA THR A 50 -45.55 66.54 57.05
C THR A 50 -44.09 66.73 56.66
N HIS A 51 -43.21 67.05 57.59
CA HIS A 51 -41.76 67.12 57.35
C HIS A 51 -41.16 65.75 57.05
N GLN A 52 -41.52 64.70 57.79
CA GLN A 52 -41.09 63.32 57.50
C GLN A 52 -41.60 62.83 56.15
N THR A 53 -42.86 63.14 55.80
CA THR A 53 -43.43 62.78 54.49
C THR A 53 -42.72 63.53 53.36
N LEU A 54 -42.31 64.79 53.58
CA LEU A 54 -41.53 65.56 52.62
C LEU A 54 -40.13 64.99 52.44
N ILE A 55 -39.44 64.61 53.52
CA ILE A 55 -38.11 63.98 53.44
C ILE A 55 -38.19 62.65 52.69
N LEU A 56 -39.12 61.76 53.06
CA LEU A 56 -39.28 60.47 52.39
C LEU A 56 -39.67 60.63 50.91
N LYS A 57 -40.51 61.63 50.62
CA LYS A 57 -40.87 61.98 49.24
C LYS A 57 -39.68 62.54 48.47
N ASP A 58 -38.82 63.34 49.09
CA ASP A 58 -37.59 63.88 48.51
C ASP A 58 -36.53 62.77 48.34
N GLU A 59 -36.48 61.78 49.23
CA GLU A 59 -35.57 60.62 49.15
C GLU A 59 -36.03 59.59 48.09
N LEU A 60 -37.34 59.42 47.88
CA LEU A 60 -37.93 58.66 46.77
C LEU A 60 -37.89 59.40 45.43
N LEU A 61 -37.96 60.73 45.44
CA LEU A 61 -37.76 61.59 44.25
C LEU A 61 -36.29 61.91 43.98
N LEU A 62 -35.38 61.58 44.90
CA LEU A 62 -33.95 61.57 44.64
C LEU A 62 -33.72 60.64 43.45
N PRO A 63 -33.05 61.08 42.38
CA PRO A 63 -33.45 60.68 41.05
C PRO A 63 -33.24 59.19 40.82
N THR A 64 -34.35 58.45 40.80
CA THR A 64 -34.46 57.19 40.06
C THR A 64 -34.23 57.44 38.55
N ASP A 65 -34.06 58.70 38.09
CA ASP A 65 -33.67 59.08 36.73
C ASP A 65 -32.36 58.45 36.24
N GLN A 66 -31.47 58.00 37.14
CA GLN A 66 -30.28 57.27 36.70
C GLN A 66 -30.58 55.84 36.23
N HIS A 67 -31.69 55.22 36.65
CA HIS A 67 -32.03 53.85 36.25
C HIS A 67 -32.61 53.71 34.83
N PRO A 68 -33.61 54.49 34.36
CA PRO A 68 -34.11 54.37 33.00
C PRO A 68 -33.04 54.78 31.99
N ASP A 69 -32.28 55.85 32.23
CA ASP A 69 -31.19 56.26 31.34
C ASP A 69 -30.05 55.23 31.33
N CYS A 70 -29.68 54.65 32.48
CA CYS A 70 -28.66 53.59 32.54
C CYS A 70 -29.13 52.31 31.84
N ILE A 71 -30.38 51.89 32.06
CA ILE A 71 -30.98 50.72 31.39
C ILE A 71 -31.07 50.96 29.89
N GLN A 72 -31.46 52.16 29.46
CA GLN A 72 -31.55 52.53 28.05
C GLN A 72 -30.15 52.57 27.41
N LYS A 73 -29.13 53.09 28.10
CA LYS A 73 -27.73 53.03 27.67
C LYS A 73 -27.22 51.59 27.55
N ILE A 74 -27.52 50.75 28.53
CA ILE A 74 -27.14 49.33 28.53
C ILE A 74 -27.83 48.61 27.35
N GLN A 75 -29.12 48.83 27.12
CA GLN A 75 -29.84 48.23 25.98
C GLN A 75 -29.29 48.72 24.63
N GLN A 76 -28.92 49.99 24.53
CA GLN A 76 -28.31 50.55 23.34
C GLN A 76 -26.92 49.93 23.08
N THR A 77 -26.12 49.76 24.15
CA THR A 77 -24.80 49.11 24.08
C THR A 77 -24.93 47.62 23.73
N ILE A 78 -25.94 46.92 24.25
CA ILE A 78 -26.25 45.52 23.90
C ILE A 78 -26.70 45.42 22.43
N GLY A 79 -27.52 46.37 21.97
CA GLY A 79 -27.93 46.46 20.56
C GLY A 79 -26.72 46.65 19.64
N GLU A 80 -25.82 47.57 19.98
CA GLU A 80 -24.56 47.78 19.27
C GLU A 80 -23.65 46.54 19.32
N LEU A 81 -23.59 45.84 20.46
CA LEU A 81 -22.85 44.57 20.60
C LEU A 81 -23.44 43.46 19.73
N LEU A 82 -24.76 43.34 19.65
CA LEU A 82 -25.42 42.35 18.80
C LEU A 82 -25.23 42.66 17.32
N ILE A 83 -25.28 43.94 16.96
CA ILE A 83 -24.96 44.38 15.60
C ILE A 83 -23.51 44.02 15.29
N THR A 84 -22.54 44.43 16.11
CA THR A 84 -21.12 44.11 15.89
C THR A 84 -20.85 42.60 15.87
N LEU A 85 -21.50 41.81 16.72
CA LEU A 85 -21.44 40.35 16.70
C LEU A 85 -21.97 39.79 15.37
N SER A 86 -23.11 40.31 14.87
CA SER A 86 -23.68 39.90 13.59
C SER A 86 -22.75 40.24 12.43
N THR A 87 -22.11 41.41 12.46
CA THR A 87 -21.15 41.85 11.44
C THR A 87 -19.89 40.99 11.47
N ILE A 88 -19.35 40.72 12.67
CA ILE A 88 -18.20 39.83 12.86
C ILE A 88 -18.54 38.43 12.35
N ARG A 89 -19.73 37.91 12.67
CA ARG A 89 -20.17 36.60 12.20
C ARG A 89 -20.31 36.54 10.68
N SER A 90 -20.89 37.57 10.06
CA SER A 90 -20.99 37.67 8.59
C SER A 90 -19.61 37.73 7.94
N SER A 91 -18.72 38.59 8.47
CA SER A 91 -17.33 38.72 8.03
C SER A 91 -16.55 37.41 8.18
N SER A 92 -16.74 36.68 9.29
CA SER A 92 -16.12 35.37 9.50
C SER A 92 -16.62 34.32 8.52
N ASN A 93 -17.93 34.30 8.21
CA ASN A 93 -18.50 33.38 7.23
C ASN A 93 -17.99 33.69 5.82
N GLU A 94 -17.93 34.96 5.44
CA GLU A 94 -17.34 35.39 4.17
C GLU A 94 -15.86 35.00 4.09
N ALA A 95 -15.08 35.26 5.14
CA ALA A 95 -13.67 34.87 5.22
C ALA A 95 -13.50 33.34 5.12
N GLN A 96 -14.35 32.56 5.78
CA GLN A 96 -14.35 31.10 5.68
C GLN A 96 -14.62 30.65 4.24
N SER A 97 -15.64 31.20 3.58
CA SER A 97 -15.96 30.87 2.19
C SER A 97 -14.81 31.22 1.23
N VAL A 98 -14.14 32.34 1.46
CA VAL A 98 -12.97 32.76 0.66
C VAL A 98 -11.82 31.77 0.86
N VAL A 99 -11.52 31.39 2.12
CA VAL A 99 -10.45 30.41 2.43
C VAL A 99 -10.77 29.04 1.84
N GLU A 100 -12.03 28.60 1.89
CA GLU A 100 -12.46 27.33 1.29
C GLU A 100 -12.29 27.35 -0.24
N SER A 101 -12.62 28.46 -0.91
CA SER A 101 -12.36 28.63 -2.34
C SER A 101 -10.86 28.55 -2.66
N ILE A 102 -10.03 29.27 -1.89
CA ILE A 102 -8.57 29.29 -2.08
C ILE A 102 -7.99 27.88 -1.89
N THR A 103 -8.39 27.16 -0.85
CA THR A 103 -7.87 25.81 -0.58
C THR A 103 -8.31 24.79 -1.63
N LYS A 104 -9.50 24.94 -2.21
CA LYS A 104 -9.94 24.15 -3.36
C LYS A 104 -9.07 24.41 -4.59
N GLU A 105 -8.79 25.66 -4.90
CA GLU A 105 -7.90 26.05 -6.01
C GLU A 105 -6.48 25.52 -5.81
N ILE A 106 -5.91 25.67 -4.61
CA ILE A 106 -4.60 25.11 -4.25
C ILE A 106 -4.57 23.61 -4.51
N ARG A 107 -5.61 22.87 -4.10
CA ARG A 107 -5.69 21.43 -4.34
C ARG A 107 -5.74 21.10 -5.84
N THR A 108 -6.48 21.86 -6.64
CA THR A 108 -6.50 21.66 -8.10
C THR A 108 -5.15 21.96 -8.74
N LEU A 109 -4.44 22.97 -8.24
CA LEU A 109 -3.09 23.32 -8.68
C LEU A 109 -2.08 22.23 -8.30
N ASP A 110 -2.17 21.68 -7.10
CA ASP A 110 -1.33 20.56 -6.65
C ASP A 110 -1.55 19.30 -7.50
N LEU A 111 -2.81 19.01 -7.85
CA LEU A 111 -3.13 17.92 -8.78
C LEU A 111 -2.56 18.19 -10.18
N ALA A 112 -2.69 19.42 -10.68
CA ALA A 112 -2.11 19.81 -11.97
C ALA A 112 -0.58 19.68 -11.95
N LYS A 113 0.07 20.15 -10.89
CA LYS A 113 1.51 20.03 -10.69
C LYS A 113 1.94 18.56 -10.66
N SER A 114 1.29 17.72 -9.86
CA SER A 114 1.60 16.29 -9.78
C SER A 114 1.42 15.59 -11.14
N ASN A 115 0.35 15.91 -11.86
CA ASN A 115 0.11 15.37 -13.20
C ASN A 115 1.20 15.79 -14.20
N ILE A 116 1.65 17.05 -14.15
CA ILE A 116 2.74 17.55 -14.99
C ILE A 116 4.07 16.87 -14.62
N GLU A 117 4.38 16.73 -13.33
CA GLU A 117 5.59 16.04 -12.87
C GLU A 117 5.60 14.56 -13.31
N ASN A 118 4.45 13.88 -13.22
CA ASN A 118 4.27 12.52 -13.73
C ASN A 118 4.44 12.46 -15.25
N ALA A 119 3.85 13.39 -15.99
CA ALA A 119 3.98 13.47 -17.45
C ALA A 119 5.44 13.70 -17.88
N ILE A 120 6.15 14.62 -17.23
CA ILE A 120 7.57 14.88 -17.49
C ILE A 120 8.41 13.63 -17.21
N THR A 121 8.17 12.96 -16.08
CA THR A 121 8.90 11.75 -15.70
C THR A 121 8.67 10.62 -16.70
N ASN A 122 7.42 10.41 -17.13
CA ASN A 122 7.07 9.39 -18.12
C ASN A 122 7.63 9.71 -19.51
N LEU A 123 7.63 10.96 -19.94
CA LEU A 123 8.27 11.38 -21.20
C LEU A 123 9.79 11.16 -21.16
N LYS A 124 10.45 11.47 -20.04
CA LYS A 124 11.88 11.17 -19.85
C LYS A 124 12.14 9.66 -19.93
N ARG A 125 11.33 8.84 -19.24
CA ARG A 125 11.43 7.37 -19.30
C ARG A 125 11.22 6.84 -20.72
N LEU A 126 10.27 7.38 -21.47
CA LEU A 126 10.04 7.01 -22.87
C LEU A 126 11.24 7.40 -23.75
N GLY A 127 11.81 8.60 -23.56
CA GLY A 127 13.03 9.03 -24.24
C GLY A 127 14.19 8.08 -23.99
N ILE A 128 14.42 7.70 -22.73
CA ILE A 128 15.43 6.69 -22.34
C ILE A 128 15.11 5.33 -22.97
N LEU A 129 13.84 4.91 -23.00
CA LEU A 129 13.44 3.64 -23.60
C LEU A 129 13.79 3.60 -25.10
N VAL A 130 13.52 4.68 -25.85
CA VAL A 130 13.84 4.75 -27.28
C VAL A 130 15.35 4.70 -27.52
N THR A 131 16.15 5.46 -26.75
CA THR A 131 17.62 5.45 -26.91
C THR A 131 18.22 4.11 -26.50
N THR A 132 17.69 3.50 -25.45
CA THR A 132 18.12 2.18 -24.95
C THR A 132 17.73 1.07 -25.92
N PHE A 133 16.56 1.15 -26.57
CA PHE A 133 16.14 0.21 -27.61
C PHE A 133 17.03 0.28 -28.86
N ASP A 134 17.38 1.49 -29.29
CA ASP A 134 18.32 1.70 -30.40
C ASP A 134 19.73 1.18 -30.04
N GLN A 135 20.18 1.39 -28.80
CA GLN A 135 21.39 0.78 -28.27
C GLN A 135 21.31 -0.76 -28.25
N LEU A 136 20.20 -1.33 -27.79
CA LEU A 136 19.99 -2.79 -27.78
C LEU A 136 20.12 -3.38 -29.19
N THR A 137 19.51 -2.72 -30.18
CA THR A 137 19.55 -3.16 -31.57
C THR A 137 20.98 -3.14 -32.13
N ARG A 138 21.77 -2.11 -31.79
CA ARG A 138 23.20 -2.06 -32.15
C ARG A 138 24.03 -3.14 -31.46
N LEU A 139 23.84 -3.33 -30.16
CA LEU A 139 24.59 -4.32 -29.38
C LEU A 139 24.28 -5.75 -29.79
N THR A 140 23.02 -6.02 -30.15
CA THR A 140 22.57 -7.31 -30.69
C THR A 140 23.30 -7.63 -32.00
N LYS A 141 23.41 -6.66 -32.92
CA LYS A 141 24.17 -6.85 -34.17
C LYS A 141 25.68 -7.01 -33.95
N ALA A 142 26.21 -6.44 -32.88
CA ALA A 142 27.63 -6.54 -32.52
C ALA A 142 27.97 -7.78 -31.66
N HIS A 143 26.99 -8.64 -31.34
CA HIS A 143 27.12 -9.82 -30.47
C HIS A 143 27.75 -9.53 -29.09
N LYS A 144 27.55 -8.32 -28.57
CA LYS A 144 28.04 -7.92 -27.24
C LYS A 144 27.04 -8.31 -26.16
N TYR A 145 27.00 -9.60 -25.81
CA TYR A 145 25.96 -10.15 -24.94
C TYR A 145 25.93 -9.57 -23.53
N ARG A 146 27.09 -9.29 -22.93
CA ARG A 146 27.16 -8.71 -21.58
C ARG A 146 26.45 -7.36 -21.47
N GLU A 147 26.73 -6.46 -22.43
CA GLU A 147 26.09 -5.14 -22.51
C GLU A 147 24.61 -5.26 -22.94
N THR A 148 24.29 -6.26 -23.77
CA THR A 148 22.91 -6.54 -24.19
C THR A 148 22.05 -6.95 -22.98
N ALA A 149 22.58 -7.79 -22.08
CA ALA A 149 21.88 -8.22 -20.88
C ALA A 149 21.55 -7.05 -19.94
N SER A 150 22.52 -6.16 -19.68
CA SER A 150 22.27 -4.98 -18.83
C SER A 150 21.27 -4.01 -19.45
N THR A 151 21.36 -3.82 -20.77
CA THR A 151 20.42 -3.00 -21.55
C THR A 151 19.00 -3.57 -21.49
N LEU A 152 18.85 -4.90 -21.60
CA LEU A 152 17.56 -5.58 -21.48
C LEU A 152 16.95 -5.44 -20.08
N GLN A 153 17.75 -5.57 -19.02
CA GLN A 153 17.29 -5.35 -17.65
C GLN A 153 16.81 -3.91 -17.45
N LEU A 154 17.52 -2.92 -17.99
CA LEU A 154 17.08 -1.52 -17.95
C LEU A 154 15.73 -1.36 -18.66
N ILE A 155 15.57 -1.95 -19.85
CA ILE A 155 14.32 -1.92 -20.61
C ILE A 155 13.17 -2.57 -19.82
N GLN A 156 13.40 -3.68 -19.13
CA GLN A 156 12.36 -4.35 -18.33
C GLN A 156 11.88 -3.49 -17.17
N ASN A 157 12.81 -2.85 -16.46
CA ASN A 157 12.45 -1.90 -15.40
C ASN A 157 11.63 -0.72 -15.96
N LEU A 158 12.01 -0.19 -17.13
CA LEU A 158 11.26 0.89 -17.79
C LEU A 158 9.88 0.43 -18.27
N LYS A 159 9.75 -0.81 -18.75
CA LYS A 159 8.49 -1.39 -19.22
C LYS A 159 7.42 -1.39 -18.12
N CYS A 160 7.76 -1.88 -16.94
CA CYS A 160 6.85 -1.95 -15.79
C CYS A 160 6.18 -0.60 -15.47
N HIS A 161 6.92 0.49 -15.61
CA HIS A 161 6.41 1.85 -15.35
C HIS A 161 5.67 2.49 -16.53
N LEU A 162 5.77 1.91 -17.73
CA LEU A 162 5.18 2.43 -18.97
C LEU A 162 4.01 1.57 -19.48
N ASP A 163 3.71 0.44 -18.84
CA ASP A 163 2.62 -0.46 -19.24
C ASP A 163 1.25 0.26 -19.27
N GLN A 164 0.98 1.15 -18.31
CA GLN A 164 -0.24 1.98 -18.30
C GLN A 164 -0.29 2.96 -19.49
N LEU A 165 0.86 3.46 -19.94
CA LEU A 165 0.96 4.36 -21.10
C LEU A 165 0.84 3.59 -22.42
N ALA A 166 1.34 2.35 -22.46
CA ALA A 166 1.27 1.48 -23.63
C ALA A 166 -0.17 1.16 -24.02
N ALA A 167 -1.08 1.04 -23.04
CA ALA A 167 -2.50 0.78 -23.29
C ALA A 167 -3.21 1.94 -24.01
N ASN A 168 -2.78 3.18 -23.76
CA ASN A 168 -3.47 4.38 -24.23
C ASN A 168 -2.80 5.02 -25.47
N VAL A 169 -1.51 4.77 -25.69
CA VAL A 169 -0.74 5.41 -26.76
C VAL A 169 -0.25 4.38 -27.78
N PRO A 170 -0.80 4.35 -29.02
CA PRO A 170 -0.49 3.32 -30.01
C PRO A 170 0.98 3.31 -30.43
N ARG A 171 1.65 4.48 -30.45
CA ARG A 171 3.09 4.55 -30.78
C ARG A 171 3.95 3.83 -29.75
N VAL A 172 3.58 3.91 -28.47
CA VAL A 172 4.28 3.21 -27.39
C VAL A 172 4.05 1.70 -27.53
N ALA A 173 2.82 1.28 -27.83
CA ALA A 173 2.52 -0.13 -28.12
C ALA A 173 3.35 -0.69 -29.28
N THR A 174 3.55 0.07 -30.37
CA THR A 174 4.40 -0.37 -31.50
C THR A 174 5.87 -0.55 -31.10
N LEU A 175 6.41 0.31 -30.22
CA LEU A 175 7.76 0.16 -29.69
C LEU A 175 7.89 -1.10 -28.83
N PHE A 176 6.91 -1.38 -27.97
CA PHE A 176 6.89 -2.60 -27.18
C PHE A 176 6.81 -3.87 -28.04
N LYS A 177 6.04 -3.81 -29.13
CA LYS A 177 5.97 -4.91 -30.09
C LYS A 177 7.33 -5.14 -30.78
N SER A 178 7.97 -4.09 -31.27
CA SER A 178 9.30 -4.17 -31.89
C SER A 178 10.37 -4.67 -30.90
N LEU A 179 10.25 -4.29 -29.63
CA LEU A 179 11.09 -4.82 -28.55
C LEU A 179 10.89 -6.34 -28.38
N GLN A 180 9.64 -6.82 -28.33
CA GLN A 180 9.35 -8.24 -28.23
C GLN A 180 9.87 -9.03 -29.44
N GLU A 181 9.73 -8.47 -30.65
CA GLU A 181 10.29 -9.06 -31.87
C GLU A 181 11.82 -9.16 -31.79
N THR A 182 12.49 -8.11 -31.31
CA THR A 182 13.95 -8.10 -31.12
C THR A 182 14.40 -9.10 -30.06
N GLN A 183 13.67 -9.21 -28.94
CA GLN A 183 13.91 -10.24 -27.91
C GLN A 183 13.73 -11.65 -28.47
N GLY A 184 12.70 -11.87 -29.29
CA GLY A 184 12.48 -13.15 -29.97
C GLY A 184 13.61 -13.51 -30.94
N LEU A 185 14.07 -12.56 -31.74
CA LEU A 185 15.22 -12.74 -32.63
C LEU A 185 16.47 -13.11 -31.83
N LEU A 186 16.76 -12.35 -30.76
CA LEU A 186 17.92 -12.56 -29.90
C LEU A 186 17.91 -13.95 -29.25
N ARG A 187 16.74 -14.42 -28.80
CA ARG A 187 16.58 -15.80 -28.31
C ARG A 187 16.98 -16.81 -29.36
N THR A 188 16.44 -16.69 -30.57
CA THR A 188 16.71 -17.63 -31.67
C THR A 188 18.18 -17.61 -32.07
N THR A 189 18.79 -16.43 -32.18
CA THR A 189 20.21 -16.28 -32.49
C THR A 189 21.09 -16.94 -31.44
N ILE A 190 20.81 -16.72 -30.14
CA ILE A 190 21.58 -17.37 -29.07
C ILE A 190 21.40 -18.90 -29.12
N MET A 191 20.18 -19.40 -29.30
CA MET A 191 19.94 -20.84 -29.41
C MET A 191 20.72 -21.47 -30.57
N ASP A 192 20.77 -20.79 -31.72
CA ASP A 192 21.50 -21.25 -32.90
C ASP A 192 23.03 -21.23 -32.69
N GLU A 193 23.54 -20.19 -32.01
CA GLU A 193 24.96 -20.12 -31.61
C GLU A 193 25.33 -21.24 -30.64
N PHE A 194 24.47 -21.55 -29.66
CA PHE A 194 24.67 -22.69 -28.78
C PHE A 194 24.68 -24.01 -29.57
N SER A 195 23.70 -24.21 -30.45
CA SER A 195 23.64 -25.44 -31.27
C SER A 195 24.89 -25.61 -32.11
N THR A 196 25.30 -24.57 -32.82
CA THR A 196 26.48 -24.59 -33.67
C THR A 196 27.76 -24.80 -32.86
N ALA A 197 27.88 -24.18 -31.68
CA ALA A 197 29.07 -24.31 -30.84
C ALA A 197 29.25 -25.73 -30.27
N PHE A 198 28.16 -26.34 -29.79
CA PHE A 198 28.19 -27.68 -29.21
C PHE A 198 28.28 -28.78 -30.28
N GLU A 199 27.61 -28.64 -31.43
CA GLU A 199 27.73 -29.59 -32.54
C GLU A 199 29.09 -29.51 -33.23
N GLY A 200 29.61 -28.29 -33.43
CA GLY A 200 30.92 -28.03 -34.01
C GLY A 200 32.10 -28.26 -33.06
N LYS A 201 31.85 -28.57 -31.77
CA LYS A 201 32.88 -28.70 -30.72
C LYS A 201 33.79 -27.47 -30.58
N THR A 202 33.27 -26.28 -30.87
CA THR A 202 33.99 -25.00 -30.79
C THR A 202 33.75 -24.25 -29.47
N VAL A 203 33.07 -24.90 -28.51
CA VAL A 203 32.73 -24.36 -27.18
C VAL A 203 33.94 -23.75 -26.45
N ALA A 204 35.11 -24.37 -26.55
CA ALA A 204 36.34 -23.88 -25.92
C ALA A 204 36.76 -22.48 -26.42
N ASN A 205 36.52 -22.19 -27.70
CA ASN A 205 36.89 -20.94 -28.35
C ASN A 205 35.91 -19.80 -28.01
N ASN A 206 34.64 -20.15 -27.77
CA ASN A 206 33.56 -19.19 -27.56
C ASN A 206 33.06 -19.13 -26.11
N LYS A 207 33.78 -19.72 -25.16
CA LYS A 207 33.35 -19.89 -23.77
C LYS A 207 32.87 -18.59 -23.11
N GLY A 208 33.62 -17.49 -23.29
CA GLY A 208 33.24 -16.18 -22.73
C GLY A 208 31.94 -15.65 -23.33
N GLN A 209 31.80 -15.75 -24.65
CA GLN A 209 30.59 -15.33 -25.38
C GLN A 209 29.36 -16.19 -25.01
N LEU A 210 29.55 -17.50 -24.83
CA LEU A 210 28.50 -18.41 -24.38
C LEU A 210 28.07 -18.13 -22.93
N ALA A 211 29.02 -17.83 -22.05
CA ALA A 211 28.70 -17.43 -20.68
C ALA A 211 27.97 -16.08 -20.63
N ASP A 212 28.38 -15.09 -21.43
CA ASP A 212 27.71 -13.80 -21.50
C ASP A 212 26.32 -13.90 -22.14
N SER A 213 26.11 -14.79 -23.11
CA SER A 213 24.77 -15.04 -23.69
C SER A 213 23.83 -15.73 -22.71
N CYS A 214 24.32 -16.53 -21.75
CA CYS A 214 23.49 -16.99 -20.63
C CYS A 214 22.90 -15.83 -19.82
N LEU A 215 23.65 -14.73 -19.63
CA LEU A 215 23.14 -13.53 -18.93
C LEU A 215 21.99 -12.87 -19.70
N VAL A 216 22.07 -12.88 -21.03
CA VAL A 216 21.01 -12.38 -21.91
C VAL A 216 19.77 -13.26 -21.82
N ILE A 217 19.93 -14.59 -21.82
CA ILE A 217 18.83 -15.53 -21.66
C ILE A 217 18.16 -15.38 -20.30
N ASP A 218 18.93 -15.17 -19.23
CA ASP A 218 18.41 -14.90 -17.89
C ASP A 218 17.60 -13.58 -17.88
N ALA A 219 18.11 -12.55 -18.55
CA ALA A 219 17.37 -11.30 -18.76
C ALA A 219 16.10 -11.52 -19.60
N LEU A 220 16.08 -12.37 -20.62
CA LEU A 220 14.87 -12.65 -21.42
C LEU A 220 13.76 -13.33 -20.61
N GLY A 221 14.13 -14.08 -19.58
CA GLY A 221 13.21 -14.67 -18.60
C GLY A 221 13.24 -16.20 -18.54
N ALA A 222 12.43 -16.74 -17.63
CA ALA A 222 12.46 -18.16 -17.26
C ALA A 222 12.11 -19.11 -18.42
N ASP A 223 11.27 -18.69 -19.36
CA ASP A 223 10.87 -19.50 -20.53
C ASP A 223 12.04 -19.73 -21.49
N ALA A 224 12.81 -18.68 -21.79
CA ALA A 224 14.00 -18.77 -22.63
C ALA A 224 15.07 -19.65 -21.98
N ARG A 225 15.28 -19.47 -20.67
CA ARG A 225 16.17 -20.32 -19.87
C ARG A 225 15.73 -21.78 -19.91
N GLY A 226 14.45 -22.07 -19.69
CA GLY A 226 13.91 -23.43 -19.73
C GLY A 226 14.15 -24.10 -21.07
N SER A 227 13.92 -23.40 -22.18
CA SER A 227 14.18 -23.92 -23.53
C SER A 227 15.65 -24.24 -23.78
N LEU A 228 16.58 -23.41 -23.29
CA LEU A 228 18.01 -23.62 -23.51
C LEU A 228 18.50 -24.82 -22.70
N ILE A 229 18.03 -24.92 -21.45
CA ILE A 229 18.31 -26.07 -20.59
C ILE A 229 17.77 -27.34 -21.22
N ASP A 230 16.51 -27.36 -21.66
CA ASP A 230 15.87 -28.54 -22.26
C ASP A 230 16.59 -28.99 -23.55
N TRP A 231 16.94 -28.04 -24.41
CA TRP A 231 17.75 -28.33 -25.60
C TRP A 231 19.10 -28.94 -25.22
N TYR A 232 19.80 -28.34 -24.25
CA TYR A 232 21.12 -28.80 -23.83
C TYR A 232 21.08 -30.19 -23.19
N THR A 233 20.13 -30.44 -22.29
CA THR A 233 19.97 -31.75 -21.65
C THR A 233 19.55 -32.81 -22.68
N THR A 234 18.70 -32.45 -23.64
CA THR A 234 18.34 -33.30 -24.78
C THR A 234 19.56 -33.64 -25.64
N PHE A 235 20.41 -32.65 -25.93
CA PHE A 235 21.64 -32.83 -26.68
C PHE A 235 22.59 -33.80 -25.96
N GLN A 236 22.80 -33.62 -24.65
CA GLN A 236 23.64 -34.51 -23.84
C GLN A 236 23.12 -35.95 -23.78
N LEU A 237 21.80 -36.13 -23.75
CA LEU A 237 21.15 -37.45 -23.69
C LEU A 237 20.91 -38.09 -25.08
N ARG A 238 21.32 -37.43 -26.17
CA ARG A 238 21.17 -37.98 -27.52
C ARG A 238 21.87 -39.32 -27.68
N GLU A 239 23.10 -39.42 -27.18
CA GLU A 239 23.90 -40.65 -27.23
C GLU A 239 23.33 -41.73 -26.31
N TYR A 240 22.76 -41.35 -25.15
CA TYR A 240 22.03 -42.27 -24.29
C TYR A 240 20.85 -42.92 -25.01
N ARG A 241 19.98 -42.11 -25.62
CA ARG A 241 18.81 -42.62 -26.36
C ARG A 241 19.23 -43.55 -27.49
N ARG A 242 20.33 -43.23 -28.19
CA ARG A 242 20.89 -44.08 -29.25
C ARG A 242 21.32 -45.45 -28.73
N ILE A 243 22.04 -45.50 -27.60
CA ILE A 243 22.57 -46.75 -27.05
C ILE A 243 21.47 -47.60 -26.40
N PHE A 244 20.60 -46.98 -25.60
CA PHE A 244 19.74 -47.70 -24.66
C PHE A 244 18.26 -47.75 -25.08
N SER A 245 17.74 -46.73 -25.77
CA SER A 245 16.32 -46.63 -26.12
C SER A 245 15.99 -47.21 -27.51
N THR A 246 16.95 -47.81 -28.19
CA THR A 246 16.73 -48.46 -29.50
C THR A 246 16.01 -49.80 -29.29
N PRO A 247 14.86 -50.09 -29.94
CA PRO A 247 13.99 -51.25 -29.65
C PRO A 247 14.62 -52.65 -29.78
N SER A 248 15.82 -52.76 -30.36
CA SER A 248 16.57 -54.01 -30.53
C SER A 248 17.95 -53.99 -29.85
N SER A 249 18.25 -52.96 -29.04
CA SER A 249 19.54 -52.85 -28.37
C SER A 249 19.61 -53.81 -27.19
N GLU A 250 20.60 -54.71 -27.19
CA GLU A 250 20.94 -55.55 -26.03
C GLU A 250 21.30 -54.68 -24.82
N ALA A 251 21.99 -53.57 -25.03
CA ALA A 251 22.34 -52.62 -23.98
C ALA A 251 21.09 -52.01 -23.31
N GLY A 252 19.97 -51.95 -24.03
CA GLY A 252 18.68 -51.45 -23.55
C GLY A 252 17.89 -52.45 -22.69
N GLN A 253 18.34 -53.69 -22.53
CA GLN A 253 17.62 -54.67 -21.72
C GLN A 253 17.70 -54.38 -20.21
N LEU A 254 16.78 -54.97 -19.45
CA LEU A 254 16.63 -54.72 -18.00
C LEU A 254 17.84 -55.20 -17.18
N ASP A 255 18.48 -56.28 -17.61
CA ASP A 255 19.72 -56.81 -17.05
C ASP A 255 20.89 -55.81 -17.09
N ASN A 256 20.86 -54.90 -18.09
CA ASN A 256 21.87 -53.87 -18.31
C ASN A 256 21.56 -52.53 -17.61
N ILE A 257 20.62 -52.49 -16.65
CA ILE A 257 20.26 -51.26 -15.94
C ILE A 257 21.44 -50.62 -15.17
N SER A 258 22.36 -51.43 -14.65
CA SER A 258 23.60 -50.96 -14.01
C SER A 258 24.46 -50.15 -14.99
N ARG A 259 24.50 -50.53 -16.28
CA ARG A 259 25.23 -49.83 -17.34
C ARG A 259 24.61 -48.47 -17.66
N ARG A 260 23.27 -48.34 -17.59
CA ARG A 260 22.58 -47.05 -17.78
C ARG A 260 23.01 -46.04 -16.73
N TYR A 261 22.97 -46.42 -15.45
CA TYR A 261 23.39 -45.54 -14.36
C TYR A 261 24.89 -45.24 -14.38
N ALA A 262 25.73 -46.23 -14.72
CA ALA A 262 27.15 -46.01 -14.90
C ALA A 262 27.46 -45.06 -16.07
N TRP A 263 26.68 -45.13 -17.16
CA TRP A 263 26.76 -44.18 -18.26
C TRP A 263 26.39 -42.77 -17.78
N PHE A 264 25.27 -42.61 -17.08
CA PHE A 264 24.85 -41.31 -16.59
C PHE A 264 25.85 -40.69 -15.60
N ARG A 265 26.40 -41.46 -14.67
CA ARG A 265 27.47 -40.98 -13.77
C ARG A 265 28.67 -40.42 -14.54
N ARG A 266 29.08 -41.09 -15.62
CA ARG A 266 30.16 -40.62 -16.49
C ARG A 266 29.79 -39.34 -17.23
N THR A 267 28.57 -39.27 -17.77
CA THR A 267 28.06 -38.06 -18.46
C THR A 267 27.96 -36.87 -17.51
N LEU A 268 27.43 -37.08 -16.30
CA LEU A 268 27.34 -36.04 -15.27
C LEU A 268 28.72 -35.56 -14.84
N LYS A 269 29.66 -36.48 -14.62
CA LYS A 269 31.06 -36.15 -14.31
C LYS A 269 31.71 -35.36 -15.45
N SER A 270 31.49 -35.79 -16.70
CA SER A 270 31.97 -35.07 -17.87
C SER A 270 31.41 -33.65 -17.94
N HIS A 271 30.12 -33.46 -17.63
CA HIS A 271 29.51 -32.13 -17.57
C HIS A 271 30.14 -31.26 -16.46
N GLU A 272 30.33 -31.81 -15.26
CA GLU A 272 30.88 -31.09 -14.10
C GLU A 272 32.36 -30.72 -14.28
N GLU A 273 33.15 -31.63 -14.86
CA GLU A 273 34.61 -31.50 -14.95
C GLU A 273 35.11 -30.96 -16.29
N ASP A 274 34.24 -30.80 -17.30
CA ASP A 274 34.65 -30.31 -18.63
C ASP A 274 35.34 -28.94 -18.54
N PRO A 275 36.66 -28.86 -18.82
CA PRO A 275 37.39 -27.60 -18.80
C PRO A 275 36.88 -26.60 -19.85
N ASN A 276 36.33 -27.14 -20.94
CA ASN A 276 36.03 -26.42 -22.17
C ASN A 276 34.63 -25.81 -22.20
N GLY A 277 33.70 -26.23 -21.35
CA GLY A 277 32.41 -25.54 -21.26
C GLY A 277 31.17 -26.29 -20.79
N GLY A 278 31.29 -27.37 -20.02
CA GLY A 278 30.12 -28.04 -19.43
C GLY A 278 29.41 -27.18 -18.38
N ALA A 279 29.70 -27.41 -17.10
CA ALA A 279 29.05 -26.68 -16.01
C ALA A 279 29.44 -25.20 -15.92
N ARG A 280 30.60 -24.81 -16.45
CA ARG A 280 31.18 -23.45 -16.27
C ARG A 280 30.60 -22.39 -17.21
N ILE A 281 29.85 -22.77 -18.24
CA ILE A 281 29.18 -21.83 -19.15
C ILE A 281 27.85 -21.36 -18.57
N PHE A 282 27.17 -22.25 -17.85
CA PHE A 282 25.87 -21.96 -17.28
C PHE A 282 26.01 -21.33 -15.89
N PRO A 283 25.16 -20.34 -15.54
CA PRO A 283 25.06 -19.87 -14.18
C PRO A 283 24.71 -20.99 -13.19
N GLU A 284 25.35 -21.01 -12.02
CA GLU A 284 25.10 -22.04 -10.99
C GLU A 284 23.63 -22.05 -10.52
N SER A 285 22.97 -20.89 -10.54
CA SER A 285 21.55 -20.73 -10.19
C SER A 285 20.60 -21.52 -11.09
N TRP A 286 21.02 -21.86 -12.31
CA TRP A 286 20.21 -22.61 -13.26
C TRP A 286 20.12 -24.10 -12.92
N LYS A 287 21.07 -24.62 -12.13
CA LYS A 287 21.10 -26.01 -11.67
C LYS A 287 20.89 -27.01 -12.81
N VAL A 288 21.59 -26.81 -13.94
CA VAL A 288 21.47 -27.62 -15.17
C VAL A 288 21.65 -29.12 -14.90
N GLN A 289 22.49 -29.48 -13.92
CA GLN A 289 22.72 -30.86 -13.50
C GLN A 289 21.44 -31.54 -12.99
N VAL A 290 20.59 -30.79 -12.29
CA VAL A 290 19.31 -31.29 -11.75
C VAL A 290 18.35 -31.56 -12.91
N SER A 291 18.24 -30.63 -13.86
CA SER A 291 17.42 -30.80 -15.07
C SER A 291 17.91 -31.97 -15.92
N LEU A 292 19.23 -32.15 -16.05
CA LEU A 292 19.83 -33.29 -16.73
C LEU A 292 19.47 -34.61 -16.05
N CYS A 293 19.51 -34.66 -14.72
CA CYS A 293 19.11 -35.83 -13.94
C CYS A 293 17.62 -36.14 -14.09
N ALA A 294 16.76 -35.12 -14.04
CA ALA A 294 15.32 -35.26 -14.22
C ALA A 294 14.99 -35.83 -15.62
N GLN A 295 15.57 -35.26 -16.67
CA GLN A 295 15.31 -35.72 -18.04
C GLN A 295 15.89 -37.11 -18.32
N PHE A 296 17.04 -37.46 -17.71
CA PHE A 296 17.55 -38.82 -17.73
C PHE A 296 16.61 -39.81 -17.05
N GLY A 297 16.06 -39.43 -15.87
CA GLY A 297 15.08 -40.24 -15.14
C GLY A 297 13.82 -40.49 -15.97
N GLU A 298 13.28 -39.44 -16.61
CA GLU A 298 12.14 -39.53 -17.52
C GLU A 298 12.42 -40.42 -18.73
N ALA A 299 13.54 -40.20 -19.43
CA ALA A 299 13.92 -41.03 -20.57
C ALA A 299 14.13 -42.51 -20.18
N THR A 300 14.67 -42.76 -18.98
CA THR A 300 14.86 -44.12 -18.45
C THR A 300 13.55 -44.76 -18.06
N ARG A 301 12.64 -44.02 -17.42
CA ARG A 301 11.29 -44.50 -17.07
C ARG A 301 10.53 -44.94 -18.30
N ASP A 302 10.49 -44.09 -19.33
CA ASP A 302 9.72 -44.35 -20.54
C ASP A 302 10.28 -45.57 -21.30
N ASP A 303 11.60 -45.67 -21.40
CA ASP A 303 12.23 -46.83 -22.04
C ASP A 303 12.09 -48.12 -21.23
N LEU A 304 12.20 -48.06 -19.90
CA LEU A 304 11.95 -49.23 -19.04
C LEU A 304 10.49 -49.70 -19.12
N LYS A 305 9.53 -48.78 -19.21
CA LYS A 305 8.12 -49.11 -19.42
C LYS A 305 7.93 -49.93 -20.71
N ASP A 306 8.60 -49.51 -21.78
CA ASP A 306 8.58 -50.21 -23.06
C ASP A 306 9.29 -51.58 -23.02
N VAL A 307 10.46 -51.66 -22.38
CA VAL A 307 11.21 -52.91 -22.21
C VAL A 307 10.41 -53.92 -21.39
N LEU A 308 9.77 -53.49 -20.31
CA LEU A 308 8.93 -54.35 -19.46
C LEU A 308 7.68 -54.84 -20.21
N ALA A 309 7.05 -53.98 -21.02
CA ALA A 309 5.91 -54.37 -21.85
C ALA A 309 6.30 -55.46 -22.87
N ARG A 310 7.45 -55.32 -23.54
CA ARG A 310 7.96 -56.31 -24.51
C ARG A 310 8.42 -57.62 -23.87
N SER A 311 8.92 -57.57 -22.64
CA SER A 311 9.58 -58.70 -21.99
C SER A 311 8.66 -59.48 -21.04
N ARG A 312 7.38 -59.12 -20.94
CA ARG A 312 6.42 -59.62 -19.93
C ARG A 312 6.41 -61.15 -19.75
N SER A 313 6.53 -61.92 -20.84
CA SER A 313 6.52 -63.39 -20.81
C SER A 313 7.86 -64.04 -20.46
N ARG A 314 8.96 -63.28 -20.49
CA ARG A 314 10.35 -63.77 -20.27
C ARG A 314 11.02 -63.15 -19.04
N LEU A 315 10.31 -62.30 -18.30
CA LEU A 315 10.84 -61.63 -17.10
C LEU A 315 11.05 -62.62 -15.96
N LYS A 316 12.27 -62.66 -15.43
CA LYS A 316 12.59 -63.38 -14.20
C LYS A 316 12.47 -62.43 -13.01
N VAL A 317 11.87 -62.91 -11.92
CA VAL A 317 11.66 -62.14 -10.69
C VAL A 317 12.98 -61.62 -10.12
N ASP A 318 14.03 -62.45 -10.14
CA ASP A 318 15.36 -62.06 -9.61
C ASP A 318 15.95 -60.85 -10.34
N ILE A 319 15.82 -60.80 -11.67
CA ILE A 319 16.30 -59.68 -12.49
C ILE A 319 15.52 -58.41 -12.14
N LEU A 320 14.21 -58.52 -11.90
CA LEU A 320 13.37 -57.39 -11.52
C LEU A 320 13.75 -56.83 -10.13
N ILE A 321 13.95 -57.71 -9.15
CA ILE A 321 14.36 -57.32 -7.79
C ILE A 321 15.74 -56.65 -7.83
N GLN A 322 16.69 -57.26 -8.56
CA GLN A 322 18.02 -56.71 -8.72
C GLN A 322 17.98 -55.33 -9.40
N ALA A 323 17.21 -55.18 -10.47
CA ALA A 323 17.04 -53.91 -11.16
C ALA A 323 16.45 -52.84 -10.23
N LEU A 324 15.41 -53.18 -9.47
CA LEU A 324 14.77 -52.27 -8.51
C LEU A 324 15.75 -51.83 -7.41
N GLN A 325 16.56 -52.74 -6.88
CA GLN A 325 17.57 -52.40 -5.87
C GLN A 325 18.65 -51.46 -6.45
N ILE A 326 19.09 -51.69 -7.68
CA ILE A 326 20.06 -50.84 -8.37
C ILE A 326 19.46 -49.45 -8.65
N THR A 327 18.20 -49.38 -9.09
CA THR A 327 17.48 -48.11 -9.29
C THR A 327 17.33 -47.33 -7.99
N ALA A 328 16.86 -47.97 -6.91
CA ALA A 328 16.66 -47.32 -5.62
C ALA A 328 17.97 -46.79 -5.00
N THR A 329 19.08 -47.50 -5.20
CA THR A 329 20.40 -47.02 -4.75
C THR A 329 20.87 -45.80 -5.56
N PHE A 330 20.67 -45.81 -6.88
CA PHE A 330 20.97 -44.67 -7.75
C PHE A 330 20.11 -43.44 -7.41
N GLU A 331 18.80 -43.61 -7.21
CA GLU A 331 17.89 -42.51 -6.85
C GLU A 331 18.30 -41.86 -5.53
N ARG A 332 18.67 -42.67 -4.53
CA ARG A 332 19.17 -42.16 -3.23
C ARG A 332 20.48 -41.40 -3.37
N GLU A 333 21.40 -41.89 -4.20
CA GLU A 333 22.67 -41.21 -4.49
C GLU A 333 22.41 -39.83 -5.12
N MET A 334 21.56 -39.77 -6.15
CA MET A 334 21.24 -38.52 -6.84
C MET A 334 20.44 -37.55 -5.96
N SER A 335 19.51 -38.06 -5.14
CA SER A 335 18.74 -37.22 -4.23
C SER A 335 19.63 -36.58 -3.17
N GLN A 336 20.59 -37.33 -2.62
CA GLN A 336 21.57 -36.80 -1.67
C GLN A 336 22.49 -35.78 -2.34
N LYS A 337 22.99 -36.07 -3.55
CA LYS A 337 23.89 -35.17 -4.28
C LYS A 337 23.26 -33.80 -4.57
N PHE A 338 21.98 -33.77 -4.94
CA PHE A 338 21.29 -32.54 -5.31
C PHE A 338 20.38 -31.97 -4.23
N ALA A 339 20.41 -32.54 -3.01
CA ALA A 339 19.48 -32.21 -1.93
C ALA A 339 18.00 -32.20 -2.38
N MET A 340 17.64 -33.10 -3.31
CA MET A 340 16.26 -33.26 -3.76
C MET A 340 15.49 -34.03 -2.68
N THR A 341 14.37 -33.49 -2.23
CA THR A 341 13.43 -34.25 -1.40
C THR A 341 12.92 -35.40 -2.25
N VAL A 342 13.27 -36.64 -1.90
CA VAL A 342 12.66 -37.84 -2.50
C VAL A 342 11.19 -37.80 -2.10
N GLY A 343 10.36 -37.24 -2.96
CA GLY A 343 8.92 -37.32 -2.83
C GLY A 343 8.53 -38.79 -2.91
N PHE A 344 8.31 -39.42 -1.75
CA PHE A 344 7.54 -40.65 -1.67
C PHE A 344 6.21 -40.38 -2.36
N LEU A 345 6.01 -40.98 -3.53
CA LEU A 345 4.66 -41.12 -4.10
C LEU A 345 3.83 -41.90 -3.07
N PRO A 346 2.67 -41.39 -2.64
CA PRO A 346 1.77 -42.17 -1.81
C PRO A 346 1.29 -43.38 -2.61
N SER A 347 1.24 -44.50 -1.90
CA SER A 347 0.88 -45.85 -2.37
C SER A 347 -0.48 -45.90 -3.05
#